data_AF-A0A645J803-F1
#
_entry.id   AF-A0A645J803-F1
#
_cell.length_a   1.000
_cell.length_b   1.000
_cell.length_c   1.000
_cell.angle_alpha   90.00
_cell.angle_beta   90.00
_cell.angle_gamma   90.00
#
_symmetry.space_group_name_H-M   'P 1'
#
loop_
_entity.id
_entity.type
_entity.pdbx_description
1 polymer ?
#
loop_
_entity_poly.entity_id
_entity_poly.type
_entity_poly.pdbx_seq_one_letter_code
_entity_poly.pdbx_strand_id
1 'polypeptide(L)'
;MVIDQNAKSISITPSSISVLPTNLYLVGSINGWDAGAALPMTQVGDGVYEYTIAIPDGAEFKFIGQQSWGDQEWANIHTGGNSGFLGPKGDNNNIQYNGGGSTYKITANIKMGTYKVVPQ
;
A
#
# COMPACT_ATOMS: atom_id res chain seq x y z
N MET A 1 -20.15 44.25 10.04
CA MET A 1 -20.36 42.94 10.69
C MET A 1 -19.39 41.96 10.07
N VAL A 2 -18.80 41.11 10.90
CA VAL A 2 -17.55 40.37 10.67
C VAL A 2 -17.71 39.27 9.61
N ILE A 3 -16.59 39.02 8.94
CA ILE A 3 -16.31 38.10 7.82
C ILE A 3 -16.90 36.69 8.00
N ASP A 4 -17.50 36.16 6.92
CA ASP A 4 -17.85 34.75 6.70
C ASP A 4 -16.59 33.93 6.43
N GLN A 5 -16.36 32.80 7.12
CA GLN A 5 -15.64 31.65 6.57
C GLN A 5 -16.12 30.34 7.22
N ASN A 6 -16.94 29.59 6.48
CA ASN A 6 -17.14 28.15 6.60
C ASN A 6 -15.85 27.42 7.08
N ALA A 7 -15.79 27.03 8.35
CA ALA A 7 -14.69 26.21 8.87
C ALA A 7 -14.79 24.81 8.26
N LYS A 8 -14.09 24.57 7.15
CA LYS A 8 -13.84 23.21 6.64
C LYS A 8 -12.74 22.60 7.51
N SER A 9 -13.12 21.80 8.49
CA SER A 9 -12.17 21.01 9.26
C SER A 9 -11.53 19.94 8.37
N ILE A 10 -10.22 20.05 8.13
CA ILE A 10 -9.43 18.98 7.55
C ILE A 10 -8.99 18.10 8.72
N SER A 11 -9.61 16.94 8.89
CA SER A 11 -9.15 15.94 9.85
C SER A 11 -7.94 15.23 9.26
N ILE A 12 -6.76 15.64 9.67
CA ILE A 12 -5.52 14.93 9.35
C ILE A 12 -5.33 13.89 10.44
N THR A 13 -5.55 12.61 10.13
CA THR A 13 -5.17 11.50 11.02
C THR A 13 -3.71 11.15 10.73
N PRO A 14 -2.78 11.39 11.67
CA PRO A 14 -1.41 10.93 11.51
C PRO A 14 -1.39 9.41 11.41
N SER A 15 -0.53 8.87 10.56
CA SER A 15 -0.33 7.43 10.48
C SER A 15 0.08 6.89 11.85
N SER A 16 -0.52 5.79 12.29
CA SER A 16 -0.22 5.10 13.55
C SER A 16 1.16 4.41 13.57
N ILE A 17 1.93 4.56 12.49
CA ILE A 17 3.21 3.89 12.28
C ILE A 17 4.31 4.72 12.92
N SER A 18 4.72 4.31 14.11
CA SER A 18 5.80 4.94 14.89
C SER A 18 7.20 4.57 14.36
N VAL A 19 7.33 3.47 13.60
CA VAL A 19 8.60 2.94 13.10
C VAL A 19 8.44 2.42 11.68
N LEU A 20 9.35 2.81 10.77
CA LEU A 20 9.39 2.24 9.42
C LEU A 20 9.75 0.75 9.49
N PRO A 21 9.07 -0.12 8.72
CA PRO A 21 9.37 -1.54 8.74
C PRO A 21 10.78 -1.78 8.21
N THR A 22 11.52 -2.74 8.77
CA THR A 22 12.85 -3.09 8.25
C THR A 22 12.75 -3.74 6.86
N ASN A 23 11.75 -4.60 6.69
CA ASN A 23 11.45 -5.30 5.44
C ASN A 23 10.01 -5.02 5.03
N LEU A 24 9.74 -5.03 3.73
CA LEU A 24 8.38 -4.96 3.21
C LEU A 24 8.14 -6.12 2.26
N TYR A 25 6.95 -6.69 2.33
CA TYR A 25 6.53 -7.80 1.51
C TYR A 25 5.23 -7.46 0.81
N LEU A 26 5.08 -7.96 -0.42
CA LEU A 26 3.86 -7.90 -1.21
C LEU A 26 3.08 -9.21 -1.03
N VAL A 27 1.82 -9.11 -0.65
CA VAL A 27 0.90 -10.24 -0.45
C VAL A 27 -0.41 -9.95 -1.17
N GLY A 28 -1.04 -10.95 -1.79
CA GLY A 28 -2.26 -10.73 -2.55
C GLY A 28 -2.76 -11.96 -3.29
N SER A 29 -3.73 -11.76 -4.19
CA SER A 29 -4.23 -12.84 -5.06
C SER A 29 -3.11 -13.49 -5.89
N ILE A 30 -2.07 -12.72 -6.24
CA ILE A 30 -0.87 -13.16 -6.96
C ILE A 30 -0.04 -14.22 -6.24
N ASN A 31 -0.15 -14.34 -4.92
CA ASN A 31 0.49 -15.40 -4.13
C ASN A 31 -0.53 -16.19 -3.28
N GLY A 32 -1.82 -16.11 -3.63
CA GLY A 32 -2.89 -16.85 -2.94
C GLY A 32 -3.22 -16.34 -1.54
N TRP A 33 -2.91 -15.08 -1.22
CA TRP A 33 -3.10 -14.48 0.11
C TRP A 33 -2.31 -15.17 1.24
N ASP A 34 -1.26 -15.90 0.88
CA ASP A 34 -0.36 -16.51 1.85
C ASP A 34 0.64 -15.45 2.36
N ALA A 35 0.44 -14.98 3.60
CA ALA A 35 1.35 -14.05 4.25
C ALA A 35 2.71 -14.69 4.60
N GLY A 36 2.75 -16.00 4.83
CA GLY A 36 4.00 -16.73 5.08
C GLY A 36 4.87 -16.83 3.82
N ALA A 37 4.24 -16.88 2.65
CA ALA A 37 4.89 -16.84 1.34
C ALA A 37 4.82 -15.46 0.66
N ALA A 38 4.70 -14.38 1.45
CA ALA A 38 4.69 -13.01 0.91
C ALA A 38 6.01 -12.68 0.19
N LEU A 39 5.90 -11.95 -0.91
CA LEU A 39 7.01 -11.68 -1.82
C LEU A 39 7.89 -10.54 -1.27
N PRO A 40 9.18 -10.77 -0.99
CA PRO A 40 10.05 -9.73 -0.43
C PRO A 40 10.30 -8.61 -1.44
N MET A 41 10.04 -7.37 -1.03
CA MET A 41 10.35 -6.17 -1.82
C MET A 41 11.78 -5.69 -1.51
N THR A 42 12.42 -5.08 -2.51
CA THR A 42 13.77 -4.52 -2.36
C THR A 42 13.69 -3.08 -1.85
N GLN A 43 14.37 -2.78 -0.75
CA GLN A 43 14.48 -1.40 -0.27
C GLN A 43 15.43 -0.60 -1.18
N VAL A 44 14.94 0.51 -1.74
CA VAL A 44 15.71 1.38 -2.66
C VAL A 44 15.93 2.79 -2.09
N GLY A 45 15.32 3.09 -0.95
CA GLY A 45 15.46 4.35 -0.22
C GLY A 45 14.80 4.27 1.15
N ASP A 46 14.92 5.35 1.94
CA ASP A 46 14.38 5.40 3.30
C ASP A 46 12.84 5.25 3.31
N GLY A 47 12.36 4.07 3.72
CA GLY A 47 10.95 3.70 3.68
C GLY A 47 10.39 3.45 2.27
N VAL A 48 11.25 3.31 1.25
CA VAL A 48 10.85 3.07 -0.16
C VAL A 48 11.27 1.67 -0.60
N TYR A 49 10.31 0.91 -1.11
CA TYR A 49 10.47 -0.48 -1.51
C TYR A 49 9.92 -0.70 -2.92
N GLU A 50 10.60 -1.55 -3.69
CA GLU A 50 10.22 -1.87 -5.07
C GLU A 50 10.13 -3.38 -5.30
N TYR A 51 9.19 -3.78 -6.15
CA TYR A 51 9.06 -5.15 -6.63
C TYR A 51 8.51 -5.16 -8.05
N THR A 52 9.01 -6.06 -8.91
CA THR A 52 8.56 -6.17 -10.30
C THR A 52 7.89 -7.52 -10.50
N ILE A 53 6.64 -7.52 -10.97
CA ILE A 53 5.85 -8.73 -11.15
C ILE A 53 4.83 -8.58 -12.28
N ALA A 54 4.43 -9.70 -12.89
CA ALA A 54 3.30 -9.74 -13.79
C ALA A 54 1.99 -9.62 -12.99
N ILE A 55 1.15 -8.63 -13.32
CA ILE A 55 -0.11 -8.39 -12.61
C ILE A 55 -1.27 -8.84 -13.52
N PRO A 56 -2.06 -9.85 -13.15
CA PRO A 56 -3.25 -10.25 -13.90
C PRO A 56 -4.37 -9.20 -13.79
N ASP A 57 -5.44 -9.36 -14.57
CA ASP A 57 -6.67 -8.60 -14.36
C ASP A 57 -7.36 -8.99 -13.05
N GLY A 58 -7.94 -8.01 -12.36
CA GLY A 58 -8.57 -8.22 -11.05
C GLY A 58 -7.57 -8.58 -9.94
N ALA A 59 -6.28 -8.28 -10.11
CA ALA A 59 -5.29 -8.53 -9.06
C ALA A 59 -5.61 -7.70 -7.82
N GLU A 60 -5.48 -8.34 -6.66
CA GLU A 60 -5.67 -7.70 -5.37
C GLU A 60 -4.41 -7.89 -4.54
N PHE A 61 -3.91 -6.84 -3.90
CA PHE A 61 -2.73 -6.96 -3.06
C PHE A 61 -2.69 -5.94 -1.92
N LYS A 62 -1.78 -6.20 -1.00
CA LYS A 62 -1.44 -5.42 0.18
C LYS A 62 0.06 -5.51 0.43
N PHE A 63 0.52 -4.67 1.35
CA PHE A 63 1.88 -4.73 1.86
C PHE A 63 1.88 -5.13 3.33
N ILE A 64 2.82 -5.98 3.72
CA ILE A 64 3.03 -6.39 5.10
C ILE A 64 4.50 -6.20 5.48
N GLY A 65 4.76 -5.83 6.74
CA GLY A 65 6.12 -5.60 7.26
C GLY A 65 6.81 -6.85 7.81
N GLN A 66 6.05 -7.94 7.92
CA GLN A 66 6.53 -9.27 8.32
C GLN A 66 5.83 -10.33 7.47
N GLN A 67 6.41 -11.53 7.31
CA GLN A 67 5.79 -12.66 6.62
C GLN A 67 4.70 -13.34 7.46
N SER A 68 3.79 -12.53 7.99
CA SER A 68 2.60 -12.93 8.73
C SER A 68 1.62 -11.75 8.76
N TRP A 69 0.34 -12.07 8.95
CA TRP A 69 -0.65 -11.04 9.25
C TRP A 69 -0.38 -10.48 10.65
N GLY A 70 -0.36 -9.16 10.76
CA GLY A 70 -0.01 -8.47 12.01
C GLY A 70 -0.33 -6.98 11.92
N ASP A 71 0.35 -6.19 12.75
CA ASP A 71 0.12 -4.75 12.86
C ASP A 71 0.80 -3.94 11.74
N GLN A 72 1.88 -4.47 11.17
CA GLN A 72 2.52 -3.86 10.01
C GLN A 72 1.82 -4.37 8.74
N GLU A 73 0.72 -3.72 8.42
CA GLU A 73 -0.08 -3.97 7.24
C GLU A 73 -0.47 -2.64 6.61
N TRP A 74 -0.39 -2.58 5.28
CA TRP A 74 -0.86 -1.46 4.49
C TRP A 74 -1.69 -1.93 3.32
N ALA A 75 -2.79 -1.24 3.09
CA ALA A 75 -3.69 -1.49 1.98
C ALA A 75 -4.05 -0.17 1.27
N ASN A 76 -5.09 -0.17 0.44
CA ASN A 76 -5.63 1.05 -0.13
C ASN A 76 -6.36 1.86 0.95
N ILE A 77 -6.14 3.16 1.01
CA ILE A 77 -6.79 4.01 2.03
C ILE A 77 -8.31 4.08 1.82
N HIS A 78 -9.08 3.97 2.91
CA HIS A 78 -10.54 4.16 3.03
C HIS A 78 -11.48 3.23 2.25
N THR A 79 -11.19 2.95 0.98
CA THR A 79 -12.03 2.14 0.08
C THR A 79 -11.16 1.21 -0.76
N GLY A 80 -11.75 0.13 -1.29
CA GLY A 80 -11.04 -0.75 -2.24
C GLY A 80 -10.73 -0.01 -3.54
N GLY A 81 -9.61 -0.35 -4.19
CA GLY A 81 -9.23 0.25 -5.47
C GLY A 81 -7.76 0.62 -5.56
N ASN A 82 -7.43 1.61 -6.40
CA ASN A 82 -6.06 2.05 -6.64
C ASN A 82 -5.93 3.56 -6.44
N SER A 83 -5.95 4.03 -5.19
CA SER A 83 -5.85 5.46 -4.88
C SER A 83 -4.42 6.01 -5.01
N GLY A 84 -3.41 5.14 -4.97
CA GLY A 84 -2.00 5.51 -4.83
C GLY A 84 -1.60 5.93 -3.39
N PHE A 85 -2.52 5.88 -2.43
CA PHE A 85 -2.28 6.19 -1.03
C PHE A 85 -2.46 4.96 -0.13
N LEU A 86 -1.50 4.76 0.76
CA LEU A 86 -1.50 3.65 1.71
C LEU A 86 -2.37 3.98 2.92
N GLY A 87 -3.35 3.12 3.17
CA GLY A 87 -4.03 3.04 4.45
C GLY A 87 -3.23 2.12 5.39
N PRO A 88 -2.81 2.58 6.58
CA PRO A 88 -2.19 1.72 7.57
C PRO A 88 -3.22 0.77 8.20
N LYS A 89 -2.78 -0.09 9.11
CA LYS A 89 -3.66 -1.03 9.84
C LYS A 89 -4.93 -0.33 10.34
N GLY A 90 -6.08 -0.89 9.95
CA GLY A 90 -7.42 -0.30 10.16
C GLY A 90 -8.12 0.00 8.84
N ASP A 91 -7.37 0.43 7.82
CA ASP A 91 -7.83 0.49 6.44
C ASP A 91 -7.54 -0.85 5.76
N ASN A 92 -8.49 -1.78 5.80
CA ASN A 92 -8.30 -3.16 5.34
C ASN A 92 -8.59 -3.37 3.85
N ASN A 93 -8.71 -2.29 3.07
CA ASN A 93 -9.24 -2.33 1.71
C ASN A 93 -8.17 -2.74 0.70
N ASN A 94 -8.41 -3.79 -0.08
CA ASN A 94 -7.42 -4.30 -1.03
C ASN A 94 -7.05 -3.26 -2.09
N ILE A 95 -5.77 -3.21 -2.45
CA ILE A 95 -5.33 -2.52 -3.64
C ILE A 95 -5.74 -3.37 -4.83
N GLN A 96 -6.58 -2.84 -5.71
CA GLN A 96 -7.07 -3.55 -6.89
C GLN A 96 -6.42 -3.00 -8.15
N TYR A 97 -5.93 -3.87 -9.03
CA TYR A 97 -5.29 -3.46 -10.27
C TYR A 97 -5.61 -4.43 -11.42
N ASN A 98 -5.84 -3.87 -12.61
CA ASN A 98 -6.03 -4.62 -13.84
C ASN A 98 -4.77 -4.50 -14.69
N GLY A 99 -3.88 -5.49 -14.59
CA GLY A 99 -2.59 -5.45 -15.29
C GLY A 99 -2.57 -6.20 -16.62
N GLY A 100 -3.65 -6.87 -17.03
CA GLY A 100 -3.70 -7.64 -18.27
C GLY A 100 -2.65 -8.75 -18.39
N GLY A 101 -2.04 -9.17 -17.28
CA GLY A 101 -0.92 -10.11 -17.25
C GLY A 101 0.44 -9.51 -17.65
N SER A 102 0.53 -8.18 -17.82
CA SER A 102 1.78 -7.49 -18.14
C SER A 102 2.65 -7.28 -16.90
N THR A 103 3.94 -7.02 -17.12
CA THR A 103 4.90 -6.74 -16.04
C THR A 103 4.81 -5.30 -15.58
N TYR A 104 4.73 -5.11 -14.26
CA TYR A 104 4.72 -3.81 -13.62
C TYR A 104 5.75 -3.75 -12.50
N LYS A 105 6.30 -2.56 -12.29
CA LYS A 105 7.03 -2.21 -11.09
C LYS A 105 6.06 -1.57 -10.09
N ILE A 106 5.98 -2.19 -8.92
CA ILE A 106 5.25 -1.71 -7.75
C ILE A 106 6.25 -1.02 -6.83
N THR A 107 6.05 0.26 -6.56
CA THR A 107 6.84 1.04 -5.61
C THR A 107 5.95 1.39 -4.42
N ALA A 108 6.35 1.03 -3.21
CA ALA A 108 5.68 1.40 -1.97
C ALA A 108 6.58 2.34 -1.16
N ASN A 109 6.09 3.52 -0.82
CA ASN A 109 6.75 4.48 0.05
C ASN A 109 5.96 4.59 1.36
N ILE A 110 6.39 3.81 2.35
CA ILE A 110 5.77 3.71 3.67
C ILE A 110 5.89 5.04 4.43
N LYS A 111 7.03 5.73 4.26
CA LYS A 111 7.29 7.02 4.91
C LYS A 111 6.34 8.12 4.43
N MET A 112 6.03 8.14 3.14
CA MET A 112 5.11 9.11 2.55
C MET A 112 3.66 8.60 2.51
N GLY A 113 3.40 7.34 2.87
CA GLY A 113 2.07 6.74 2.80
C GLY A 113 1.54 6.63 1.36
N THR A 114 2.40 6.32 0.38
CA THR A 114 2.01 6.24 -1.03
C THR A 114 2.50 4.95 -1.68
N TYR A 115 1.84 4.55 -2.77
CA TYR A 115 2.33 3.49 -3.65
C TYR A 115 2.06 3.84 -5.11
N LYS A 116 2.81 3.22 -6.02
CA LYS A 116 2.71 3.40 -7.47
C LYS A 116 2.86 2.07 -8.17
N VAL A 117 2.12 1.90 -9.26
CA VAL A 117 2.21 0.74 -10.16
C VAL A 117 2.49 1.27 -11.56
N VAL A 118 3.64 0.94 -12.13
CA VAL A 118 4.13 1.48 -13.41
C VAL A 118 4.46 0.33 -14.36
N PRO A 119 3.96 0.33 -15.60
CA PRO A 119 4.31 -0.71 -16.59
C PRO A 119 5.82 -0.74 -16.83
N GLN A 120 6.36 -1.91 -17.16
CA GLN A 120 7.76 -2.10 -17.56
C GLN A 120 7.90 -2.32 -19.05
#